data_AF-S9R0T6-F1
#
_entry.id   AF-S9R0T6-F1
#
_cell.length_a   1.000
_cell.length_b   1.000
_cell.length_c   1.000
_cell.angle_alpha   90.00
_cell.angle_beta   90.00
_cell.angle_gamma   90.00
#
_symmetry.space_group_name_H-M   'P 1'
#
loop_
_entity.id
_entity.type
_entity.pdbx_description
1 polymer ?
#
loop_
_entity_poly.entity_id
_entity_poly.type
_entity_poly.pdbx_seq_one_letter_code
_entity_poly.pdbx_strand_id
1 'polypeptide(L)'
;MPPKAPPIPRLHGAARIGGQVIWATRFREHVAETGGSGKGGAPRPAVREYRYTVSLALALCEGEIAGIGRIWADGAEIARDSLQLSLYRGTMDQLPDPHIEAVEGAGNVPAFRGIAYVVIEDLDITRFGNRIPHLSFEVFRPAPRSSDASAEDLAHLLRGVCLIPGTGEYALATTPVELSRGFGRREPANVSTDQGKADLLVSLDRLQAELPAVRSVNLVVCWFGDDLRMDRCTIRPKVEQREADAPAMPWRVSGLSRAAAQEVPRQDGRPVYGGTPTDQSVIEAIRALRARGYRVVFYPFILMDQMPGNTLPDPYTGGIGQPALPWRGRITLSVAPGRPGSPDGTAAAEAEVAAFFGGPGPITSPVMRRASPMPAPRTGDSAA
;
A
#
# COMPACT_ATOMS: atom_id res chain seq x y z
N MET A 1 -20.45 12.04 -44.73
CA MET A 1 -20.94 11.91 -43.35
C MET A 1 -19.90 12.60 -42.46
N PRO A 2 -20.22 13.70 -41.75
CA PRO A 2 -19.25 14.27 -40.82
C PRO A 2 -18.84 13.19 -39.81
N PRO A 3 -17.56 13.14 -39.38
CA PRO A 3 -17.14 12.18 -38.37
C PRO A 3 -18.03 12.37 -37.14
N LYS A 4 -18.81 11.35 -36.82
CA LYS A 4 -19.68 11.35 -35.64
C LYS A 4 -18.77 11.44 -34.43
N ALA A 5 -18.96 12.46 -33.59
CA ALA A 5 -18.23 12.55 -32.34
C ALA A 5 -18.46 11.23 -31.57
N PRO A 6 -17.39 10.58 -31.09
CA PRO A 6 -17.55 9.36 -30.31
C PRO A 6 -18.35 9.68 -29.03
N PRO A 7 -19.17 8.72 -28.55
CA PRO A 7 -20.00 8.93 -27.37
C PRO A 7 -19.13 9.14 -26.13
N ILE A 8 -19.62 9.95 -25.18
CA ILE A 8 -18.98 10.10 -23.88
C ILE A 8 -19.21 8.80 -23.08
N PRO A 9 -18.15 8.14 -22.59
CA PRO A 9 -18.32 6.93 -21.82
C PRO A 9 -18.94 7.17 -20.44
N ARG A 10 -19.72 6.20 -19.97
CA ARG A 10 -20.20 6.09 -18.59
C ARG A 10 -19.63 4.83 -17.96
N LEU A 11 -19.07 4.95 -16.74
CA LEU A 11 -18.54 3.81 -15.99
C LEU A 11 -19.08 3.78 -14.56
N HIS A 12 -19.09 2.59 -13.98
CA HIS A 12 -19.45 2.34 -12.60
C HIS A 12 -18.38 1.40 -12.01
N GLY A 13 -17.77 1.78 -10.89
CA GLY A 13 -16.67 1.05 -10.27
C GLY A 13 -15.29 1.40 -10.85
N ALA A 14 -14.39 0.41 -10.86
CA ALA A 14 -13.03 0.54 -11.36
C ALA A 14 -12.91 -0.06 -12.77
N ALA A 15 -12.53 0.74 -13.77
CA ALA A 15 -12.39 0.27 -15.15
C ALA A 15 -11.23 0.96 -15.88
N ARG A 16 -10.58 0.23 -16.80
CA ARG A 16 -9.61 0.81 -17.74
C ARG A 16 -10.35 1.38 -18.95
N ILE A 17 -10.12 2.66 -19.25
CA ILE A 17 -10.73 3.34 -20.39
C ILE A 17 -9.72 4.15 -21.20
N GLY A 18 -9.91 4.21 -22.52
CA GLY A 18 -9.13 5.07 -23.40
C GLY A 18 -9.53 6.55 -23.24
N GLY A 19 -8.54 7.44 -23.15
CA GLY A 19 -8.79 8.87 -23.11
C GLY A 19 -9.04 9.43 -24.52
N GLN A 20 -10.04 10.30 -24.66
CA GLN A 20 -10.31 10.99 -25.91
C GLN A 20 -9.72 12.41 -25.88
N VAL A 21 -8.90 12.75 -26.87
CA VAL A 21 -8.33 14.10 -26.98
C VAL A 21 -9.45 15.12 -27.19
N ILE A 22 -9.52 16.11 -26.30
CA ILE A 22 -10.45 17.26 -26.37
C ILE A 22 -9.73 18.59 -26.57
N TRP A 23 -8.43 18.64 -26.27
CA TRP A 23 -7.55 19.77 -26.56
C TRP A 23 -6.11 19.27 -26.73
N ALA A 24 -5.34 19.93 -27.59
CA ALA A 24 -3.93 19.64 -27.80
C ALA A 24 -3.20 20.88 -28.33
N THR A 25 -1.98 21.11 -27.86
CA THR A 25 -1.09 22.11 -28.46
C THR A 25 -0.52 21.61 -29.79
N ARG A 26 0.10 22.50 -30.56
CA ARG A 26 1.03 22.09 -31.62
C ARG A 26 2.25 21.39 -31.00
N PHE A 27 2.90 20.52 -31.77
CA PHE A 27 4.17 19.91 -31.36
C PHE A 27 5.24 20.99 -31.16
N ARG A 28 6.00 20.87 -30.07
CA ARG A 28 7.19 21.69 -29.78
C ARG A 28 8.43 20.84 -29.98
N GLU A 29 9.31 21.29 -30.86
CA GLU A 29 10.63 20.69 -31.11
C GLU A 29 11.69 21.36 -30.22
N HIS A 30 12.48 20.54 -29.55
CA HIS A 30 13.64 20.95 -28.76
C HIS A 30 14.88 20.35 -29.41
N VAL A 31 15.90 21.18 -29.65
CA VAL A 31 17.16 20.74 -30.27
C VAL A 31 18.28 20.92 -29.25
N ALA A 32 18.94 19.83 -28.88
CA ALA A 32 20.14 19.85 -28.06
C ALA A 32 21.35 19.50 -28.93
N GLU A 33 22.36 20.37 -28.96
CA GLU A 33 23.60 20.14 -29.70
C GLU A 33 24.71 19.77 -28.72
N THR A 34 25.21 18.53 -28.78
CA THR A 34 26.36 18.09 -27.99
C THR A 34 27.57 17.91 -28.91
N GLY A 35 28.65 18.61 -28.59
CA GLY A 35 29.86 18.67 -29.41
C GLY A 35 30.06 20.05 -30.04
N GLY A 36 31.13 20.72 -29.62
CA GLY A 36 31.58 22.00 -30.12
C GLY A 36 33.01 22.22 -29.67
N SER A 37 33.84 22.81 -30.53
CA SER A 37 35.27 23.04 -30.25
C SER A 37 35.43 23.92 -29.01
N GLY A 38 35.76 23.31 -27.87
CA GLY A 38 36.41 24.01 -26.78
C GLY A 38 37.82 24.38 -27.22
N LYS A 39 38.26 25.61 -26.94
CA LYS A 39 39.61 26.11 -27.24
C LYS A 39 40.67 25.07 -26.78
N GLY A 40 41.20 24.29 -27.73
CA GLY A 40 42.32 23.36 -27.51
C GLY A 40 42.05 21.86 -27.71
N GLY A 41 40.83 21.42 -28.05
CA GLY A 41 40.51 20.00 -28.29
C GLY A 41 40.29 19.65 -29.76
N ALA A 42 40.65 18.43 -30.17
CA ALA A 42 40.40 17.90 -31.51
C ALA A 42 38.90 17.98 -31.89
N PRO A 43 38.55 18.28 -33.15
CA PRO A 43 37.15 18.46 -33.56
C PRO A 43 36.35 17.18 -33.29
N ARG A 44 35.30 17.27 -32.45
CA ARG A 44 34.27 16.23 -32.33
C ARG A 44 33.08 16.61 -33.22
N PRO A 45 32.47 15.66 -33.95
CA PRO A 45 31.25 15.92 -34.70
C PRO A 45 30.15 16.46 -33.77
N ALA A 46 29.45 17.50 -34.21
CA ALA A 46 28.26 18.00 -33.50
C ALA A 46 27.14 16.95 -33.64
N VAL A 47 26.68 16.41 -32.52
CA VAL A 47 25.52 15.51 -32.46
C VAL A 47 24.31 16.34 -32.06
N ARG A 48 23.29 16.35 -32.93
CA ARG A 48 22.01 17.01 -32.65
C ARG A 48 21.00 15.98 -32.19
N GLU A 49 20.48 16.19 -30.99
CA GLU A 49 19.39 15.40 -30.43
C GLU A 49 18.08 16.20 -30.55
N TYR A 50 17.06 15.59 -31.14
CA TYR A 50 15.74 16.18 -31.32
C TYR A 50 14.78 15.56 -30.31
N ARG A 51 14.08 16.42 -29.56
CA ARG A 51 13.04 16.03 -28.60
C ARG A 51 11.74 16.73 -28.95
N TYR A 52 10.63 15.99 -28.98
CA TYR A 52 9.31 16.50 -29.33
C TYR A 52 8.37 16.41 -28.14
N THR A 53 7.63 17.48 -27.88
CA THR A 53 6.66 17.56 -26.79
C THR A 53 5.31 18.10 -27.23
N VAL A 54 4.26 17.71 -26.53
CA VAL A 54 2.90 18.19 -26.75
C VAL A 54 2.14 18.24 -25.42
N SER A 55 1.34 19.29 -25.22
CA SER A 55 0.38 19.32 -24.10
C SER A 55 -0.98 18.84 -24.59
N LEU A 56 -1.67 18.02 -23.80
CA LEU A 56 -2.91 17.34 -24.19
C LEU A 56 -3.94 17.42 -23.06
N ALA A 57 -5.22 17.54 -23.43
CA ALA A 57 -6.33 17.25 -22.53
C ALA A 57 -7.12 16.05 -23.05
N LEU A 58 -7.38 15.08 -22.18
CA LEU A 58 -8.02 13.81 -22.51
C LEU A 58 -9.28 13.65 -21.65
N ALA A 59 -10.46 13.64 -22.28
CA ALA A 59 -11.72 13.27 -21.64
C ALA A 59 -11.75 11.76 -21.36
N LEU A 60 -12.22 11.40 -20.16
CA LEU A 60 -12.28 10.01 -19.69
C LEU A 60 -13.72 9.49 -19.69
N CYS A 61 -14.60 10.18 -18.97
CA CYS A 61 -16.00 9.80 -18.83
C CYS A 61 -16.87 10.97 -18.38
N GLU A 62 -18.19 10.81 -18.48
CA GLU A 62 -19.13 11.70 -17.82
C GLU A 62 -19.10 11.52 -16.29
N GLY A 63 -19.56 12.55 -15.57
CA GLY A 63 -19.79 12.54 -14.13
C GLY A 63 -18.54 12.62 -13.26
N GLU A 64 -18.79 12.78 -11.96
CA GLU A 64 -17.73 12.85 -10.96
C GLU A 64 -17.07 11.49 -10.74
N ILE A 65 -15.74 11.45 -10.79
CA ILE A 65 -14.92 10.29 -10.44
C ILE A 65 -14.22 10.50 -9.09
N ALA A 66 -13.94 9.41 -8.38
CA ALA A 66 -13.16 9.46 -7.15
C ALA A 66 -11.66 9.68 -7.45
N GLY A 67 -11.16 9.12 -8.55
CA GLY A 67 -9.79 9.36 -9.01
C GLY A 67 -9.36 8.46 -10.17
N ILE A 68 -8.07 8.50 -10.48
CA ILE A 68 -7.42 7.61 -11.45
C ILE A 68 -6.27 6.83 -10.81
N GLY A 69 -6.07 5.60 -11.27
CA GLY A 69 -5.01 4.70 -10.86
C GLY A 69 -3.88 4.64 -11.89
N ARG A 70 -3.64 3.44 -12.42
CA ARG A 70 -2.63 3.17 -13.44
C ARG A 70 -2.90 3.88 -14.77
N ILE A 71 -1.83 4.17 -15.49
CA ILE A 71 -1.83 4.82 -16.80
C ILE A 71 -1.04 3.95 -17.75
N TRP A 72 -1.56 3.76 -18.96
CA TRP A 72 -0.86 3.02 -20.01
C TRP A 72 -0.75 3.86 -21.27
N ALA A 73 0.41 3.80 -21.92
CA ALA A 73 0.67 4.37 -23.23
C ALA A 73 0.96 3.21 -24.22
N ASP A 74 0.17 3.12 -25.29
CA ASP A 74 0.26 2.05 -26.31
C ASP A 74 0.26 0.63 -25.71
N GLY A 75 -0.44 0.45 -24.57
CA GLY A 75 -0.55 -0.84 -23.88
C GLY A 75 0.45 -1.05 -22.74
N ALA A 76 1.59 -0.35 -22.72
CA ALA A 76 2.59 -0.44 -21.67
C ALA A 76 2.27 0.49 -20.49
N GLU A 77 2.42 -0.01 -19.25
CA GLU A 77 2.20 0.80 -18.05
C GLU A 77 3.29 1.87 -17.95
N ILE A 78 2.90 3.11 -17.62
CA ILE A 78 3.81 4.21 -17.38
C ILE A 78 3.58 4.77 -15.98
N ALA A 79 4.68 5.15 -15.31
CA ALA A 79 4.60 5.75 -13.99
C ALA A 79 3.85 7.09 -14.07
N ARG A 80 2.81 7.27 -13.25
CA ARG A 80 2.04 8.51 -13.17
C ARG A 80 2.91 9.73 -12.88
N ASP A 81 3.88 9.58 -11.97
CA ASP A 81 4.80 10.65 -11.58
C ASP A 81 5.80 11.04 -12.68
N SER A 82 5.90 10.24 -13.75
CA SER A 82 6.68 10.62 -14.94
C SER A 82 5.95 11.65 -15.81
N LEU A 83 4.68 11.94 -15.51
CA LEU A 83 3.84 12.87 -16.23
C LEU A 83 3.55 14.10 -15.37
N GLN A 84 3.63 15.29 -15.95
CA GLN A 84 3.04 16.50 -15.39
C GLN A 84 1.53 16.44 -15.66
N LEU A 85 0.79 15.80 -14.75
CA LEU A 85 -0.62 15.47 -14.93
C LEU A 85 -1.51 16.18 -13.90
N SER A 86 -2.48 16.92 -14.41
CA SER A 86 -3.57 17.52 -13.65
C SER A 86 -4.87 16.75 -13.89
N LEU A 87 -5.53 16.31 -12.82
CA LEU A 87 -6.79 15.57 -12.89
C LEU A 87 -7.98 16.48 -12.54
N TYR A 88 -8.95 16.54 -13.45
CA TYR A 88 -10.26 17.15 -13.24
C TYR A 88 -11.29 16.04 -13.07
N ARG A 89 -11.96 16.04 -11.91
CA ARG A 89 -12.80 14.91 -11.50
C ARG A 89 -14.15 14.87 -12.19
N GLY A 90 -14.52 15.87 -12.97
CA GLY A 90 -15.84 15.97 -13.60
C GLY A 90 -16.91 16.52 -12.67
N THR A 91 -16.52 17.30 -11.65
CA THR A 91 -17.48 17.99 -10.79
C THR A 91 -18.18 19.11 -11.55
N MET A 92 -19.32 19.55 -11.04
CA MET A 92 -20.07 20.66 -11.66
C MET A 92 -19.48 22.04 -11.33
N ASP A 93 -18.62 22.12 -10.32
CA ASP A 93 -17.97 23.34 -9.83
C ASP A 93 -16.51 23.47 -10.29
N GLN A 94 -15.96 22.50 -11.04
CA GLN A 94 -14.60 22.60 -11.55
C GLN A 94 -14.44 23.84 -12.46
N LEU A 95 -13.23 24.40 -12.42
CA LEU A 95 -12.82 25.58 -13.17
C LEU A 95 -12.04 25.17 -14.44
N PRO A 96 -11.91 26.08 -15.42
CA PRO A 96 -11.02 25.86 -16.56
C PRO A 96 -9.58 25.56 -16.12
N ASP A 97 -8.87 24.80 -16.95
CA ASP A 97 -7.48 24.46 -16.66
C ASP A 97 -6.55 25.67 -16.87
N PRO A 98 -5.70 26.04 -15.89
CA PRO A 98 -4.84 27.22 -16.00
C PRO A 98 -3.79 27.12 -17.11
N HIS A 99 -3.29 25.91 -17.41
CA HIS A 99 -2.30 25.71 -18.48
C HIS A 99 -2.93 25.86 -19.85
N ILE A 100 -4.14 25.32 -20.05
CA ILE A 100 -4.92 25.55 -21.26
C ILE A 100 -5.24 27.05 -21.39
N GLU A 101 -5.64 27.74 -20.31
CA GLU A 101 -5.90 29.19 -20.34
C GLU A 101 -4.66 30.02 -20.65
N ALA A 102 -3.47 29.58 -20.21
CA ALA A 102 -2.22 30.24 -20.56
C ALA A 102 -1.91 30.16 -22.06
N VAL A 103 -2.41 29.13 -22.75
CA VAL A 103 -2.22 28.94 -24.20
C VAL A 103 -3.32 29.59 -25.03
N GLU A 104 -4.59 29.37 -24.67
CA GLU A 104 -5.77 29.81 -25.44
C GLU A 104 -6.28 31.20 -25.03
N GLY A 105 -5.79 31.73 -23.90
CA GLY A 105 -6.23 32.98 -23.29
C GLY A 105 -7.27 32.78 -22.19
N ALA A 106 -7.15 33.58 -21.13
CA ALA A 106 -8.06 33.55 -19.99
C ALA A 106 -9.51 33.80 -20.42
N GLY A 107 -10.44 32.96 -19.94
CA GLY A 107 -11.87 33.04 -20.28
C GLY A 107 -12.26 32.41 -21.63
N ASN A 108 -11.29 31.96 -22.43
CA ASN A 108 -11.56 31.25 -23.70
C ASN A 108 -11.64 29.73 -23.55
N VAL A 109 -11.38 29.21 -22.34
CA VAL A 109 -11.30 27.77 -22.09
C VAL A 109 -12.57 27.29 -21.38
N PRO A 110 -13.26 26.27 -21.93
CA PRO A 110 -14.40 25.68 -21.23
C PRO A 110 -13.92 24.91 -19.99
N ALA A 111 -14.70 24.96 -18.91
CA ALA A 111 -14.41 24.21 -17.68
C ALA A 111 -14.75 22.71 -17.78
N PHE A 112 -15.31 22.24 -18.91
CA PHE A 112 -15.73 20.85 -19.14
C PHE A 112 -16.53 20.23 -17.98
N ARG A 113 -17.37 21.01 -17.30
CA ARG A 113 -18.14 20.59 -16.12
C ARG A 113 -18.96 19.33 -16.41
N GLY A 114 -18.96 18.39 -15.47
CA GLY A 114 -19.62 17.10 -15.65
C GLY A 114 -18.86 16.09 -16.52
N ILE A 115 -17.63 16.41 -16.97
CA ILE A 115 -16.73 15.48 -17.66
C ILE A 115 -15.44 15.38 -16.87
N ALA A 116 -15.07 14.15 -16.49
CA ALA A 116 -13.76 13.88 -15.92
C ALA A 116 -12.72 13.88 -17.04
N TYR A 117 -11.65 14.65 -16.88
CA TYR A 117 -10.59 14.76 -17.86
C TYR A 117 -9.22 14.94 -17.19
N VAL A 118 -8.16 14.63 -17.92
CA VAL A 118 -6.78 14.88 -17.49
C VAL A 118 -6.11 15.83 -18.43
N VAL A 119 -5.26 16.70 -17.90
CA VAL A 119 -4.34 17.53 -18.68
C VAL A 119 -2.94 17.01 -18.43
N ILE A 120 -2.20 16.74 -19.51
CA ILE A 120 -0.79 16.34 -19.47
C ILE A 120 0.01 17.45 -20.12
N GLU A 121 0.91 18.04 -19.36
CA GLU A 121 1.78 19.13 -19.81
C GLU A 121 3.07 18.56 -20.40
N ASP A 122 3.49 19.12 -21.54
CA ASP A 122 4.75 18.83 -22.24
C ASP A 122 5.12 17.32 -22.30
N LEU A 123 4.14 16.48 -22.66
CA LEU A 123 4.33 15.04 -22.84
C LEU A 123 5.44 14.79 -23.86
N ASP A 124 6.49 14.08 -23.43
CA ASP A 124 7.56 13.63 -24.31
C ASP A 124 7.07 12.51 -25.24
N ILE A 125 7.00 12.83 -26.54
CA ILE A 125 6.56 11.91 -27.58
C ILE A 125 7.70 11.28 -28.36
N THR A 126 8.96 11.64 -28.07
CA THR A 126 10.12 11.08 -28.75
C THR A 126 10.23 9.58 -28.53
N ARG A 127 9.95 9.12 -27.31
CA ARG A 127 9.89 7.68 -26.98
C ARG A 127 8.73 6.93 -27.64
N PHE A 128 7.74 7.63 -28.19
CA PHE A 128 6.57 7.06 -28.85
C PHE A 128 6.64 7.19 -30.38
N GLY A 129 7.84 7.38 -30.94
CA GLY A 129 8.03 7.53 -32.39
C GLY A 129 7.50 8.87 -32.92
N ASN A 130 7.58 9.93 -32.11
CA ASN A 130 7.13 11.29 -32.44
C ASN A 130 5.62 11.38 -32.79
N ARG A 131 4.80 10.47 -32.24
CA ARG A 131 3.34 10.54 -32.30
C ARG A 131 2.73 10.56 -30.91
N ILE A 132 1.49 11.02 -30.84
CA ILE A 132 0.69 10.90 -29.62
C ILE A 132 0.40 9.40 -29.38
N PRO A 133 0.79 8.82 -28.23
CA PRO A 133 0.45 7.44 -27.89
C PRO A 133 -1.04 7.30 -27.58
N HIS A 134 -1.59 6.10 -27.77
CA HIS A 134 -2.92 5.78 -27.26
C HIS A 134 -2.85 5.66 -25.74
N LEU A 135 -3.39 6.65 -25.04
CA LEU A 135 -3.41 6.71 -23.58
C LEU A 135 -4.69 6.09 -23.03
N SER A 136 -4.53 5.23 -22.03
CA SER A 136 -5.65 4.65 -21.29
C SER A 136 -5.39 4.72 -19.79
N PHE A 137 -6.46 4.79 -19.01
CA PHE A 137 -6.44 5.14 -17.59
C PHE A 137 -7.32 4.18 -16.81
N GLU A 138 -6.86 3.77 -15.64
CA GLU A 138 -7.69 3.11 -14.63
C GLU A 138 -8.48 4.20 -13.92
N VAL A 139 -9.81 4.17 -14.04
CA VAL A 139 -10.70 5.20 -13.50
C VAL A 139 -11.57 4.58 -12.42
N PHE A 140 -11.65 5.25 -11.27
CA PHE A 140 -12.49 4.86 -10.14
C PHE A 140 -13.70 5.79 -10.08
N ARG A 141 -14.88 5.29 -10.43
CA ARG A 141 -16.14 6.05 -10.38
C ARG A 141 -17.16 5.35 -9.49
N PRO A 142 -17.30 5.75 -8.22
CA PRO A 142 -18.38 5.25 -7.37
C PRO A 142 -19.73 5.65 -7.98
N ALA A 143 -20.79 4.92 -7.62
CA ALA A 143 -22.13 5.30 -8.03
C ALA A 143 -22.45 6.72 -7.50
N PRO A 144 -23.06 7.60 -8.32
CA PRO A 144 -23.46 8.92 -7.85
C PRO A 144 -24.39 8.81 -6.64
N ARG A 145 -24.22 9.73 -5.68
CA ARG A 145 -25.17 9.85 -4.58
C ARG A 145 -26.53 10.28 -5.13
N SER A 146 -27.58 9.54 -4.79
CA SER A 146 -28.95 9.85 -5.19
C SER A 146 -29.89 9.63 -4.01
N SER A 147 -30.82 10.57 -3.80
CA SER A 147 -31.91 10.43 -2.81
C SER A 147 -32.84 9.26 -3.13
N ASP A 148 -32.89 8.85 -4.40
CA ASP A 148 -33.80 7.85 -4.92
C ASP A 148 -33.16 6.45 -4.95
N ALA A 149 -31.89 6.34 -4.55
CA ALA A 149 -31.19 5.07 -4.46
C ALA A 149 -31.71 4.25 -3.26
N SER A 150 -31.97 2.96 -3.49
CA SER A 150 -32.37 2.04 -2.41
C SER A 150 -31.25 1.73 -1.41
N ALA A 151 -30.00 1.97 -1.80
CA ALA A 151 -28.81 1.83 -0.97
C ALA A 151 -27.69 2.76 -1.47
N GLU A 152 -26.80 3.17 -0.57
CA GLU A 152 -25.61 3.99 -0.86
C GLU A 152 -24.41 3.11 -1.24
N ASP A 153 -23.50 3.64 -2.06
CA ASP A 153 -22.27 2.94 -2.50
C ASP A 153 -21.33 2.66 -1.31
N LEU A 154 -20.73 1.48 -1.25
CA LEU A 154 -19.76 1.13 -0.21
C LEU A 154 -18.57 2.10 -0.17
N ALA A 155 -18.13 2.62 -1.31
CA ALA A 155 -17.04 3.61 -1.39
C ALA A 155 -17.35 4.89 -0.60
N HIS A 156 -18.63 5.20 -0.44
CA HIS A 156 -19.13 6.34 0.34
C HIS A 156 -19.32 6.03 1.82
N LEU A 157 -19.54 4.76 2.18
CA LEU A 157 -19.85 4.32 3.53
C LEU A 157 -18.62 3.85 4.32
N LEU A 158 -17.60 3.31 3.64
CA LEU A 158 -16.43 2.74 4.31
C LEU A 158 -15.61 3.82 5.03
N ARG A 159 -15.51 3.68 6.37
CA ARG A 159 -14.76 4.60 7.24
C ARG A 159 -13.41 4.05 7.70
N GLY A 160 -13.22 2.73 7.62
CA GLY A 160 -12.00 2.10 8.05
C GLY A 160 -11.69 0.80 7.33
N VAL A 161 -10.40 0.47 7.26
CA VAL A 161 -9.87 -0.72 6.58
C VAL A 161 -8.83 -1.41 7.44
N CYS A 162 -8.61 -2.70 7.20
CA CYS A 162 -7.48 -3.46 7.76
C CYS A 162 -6.40 -3.60 6.68
N LEU A 163 -5.19 -3.14 6.96
CA LEU A 163 -4.06 -3.26 6.06
C LEU A 163 -3.41 -4.64 6.24
N ILE A 164 -3.68 -5.56 5.31
CA ILE A 164 -3.23 -6.95 5.29
C ILE A 164 -2.24 -7.18 4.12
N PRO A 165 -1.37 -8.22 4.15
CA PRO A 165 -1.38 -9.41 5.02
C PRO A 165 -0.81 -9.21 6.43
N GLY A 166 -0.09 -8.10 6.69
CA GLY A 166 0.58 -7.84 7.97
C GLY A 166 1.88 -8.64 8.19
N THR A 167 2.20 -9.55 7.27
CA THR A 167 3.49 -10.21 7.08
C THR A 167 4.26 -9.58 5.92
N GLY A 168 5.53 -9.92 5.80
CA GLY A 168 6.45 -9.42 4.79
C GLY A 168 7.45 -8.49 5.44
N GLU A 169 8.70 -8.93 5.53
CA GLU A 169 9.77 -8.29 6.29
C GLU A 169 9.93 -6.79 6.00
N TYR A 170 9.73 -6.38 4.75
CA TYR A 170 9.88 -5.00 4.28
C TYR A 170 8.61 -4.44 3.61
N ALA A 171 7.49 -5.18 3.65
CA ALA A 171 6.28 -4.84 2.90
C ALA A 171 5.65 -3.50 3.33
N LEU A 172 5.88 -3.09 4.59
CA LEU A 172 5.40 -1.84 5.15
C LEU A 172 6.35 -0.64 4.94
N ALA A 173 7.53 -0.86 4.34
CA ALA A 173 8.46 0.23 4.10
C ALA A 173 7.94 1.18 3.02
N THR A 174 8.22 2.47 3.19
CA THR A 174 7.88 3.54 2.24
C THR A 174 9.04 3.85 1.31
N THR A 175 10.25 3.44 1.66
CA THR A 175 11.43 3.47 0.80
C THR A 175 11.58 2.17 0.03
N PRO A 176 12.03 2.18 -1.23
CA PRO A 176 12.49 0.99 -1.93
C PRO A 176 13.59 0.28 -1.13
N VAL A 177 13.41 -1.00 -0.86
CA VAL A 177 14.36 -1.85 -0.14
C VAL A 177 14.91 -2.90 -1.10
N GLU A 178 16.23 -3.06 -1.12
CA GLU A 178 16.92 -4.08 -1.90
C GLU A 178 17.64 -5.07 -0.99
N LEU A 179 17.41 -6.37 -1.20
CA LEU A 179 18.15 -7.44 -0.54
C LEU A 179 19.47 -7.69 -1.28
N SER A 180 20.57 -7.76 -0.53
CA SER A 180 21.85 -8.19 -1.06
C SER A 180 21.94 -9.71 -1.06
N ARG A 181 22.06 -10.33 -2.24
CA ARG A 181 22.24 -11.80 -2.39
C ARG A 181 23.69 -12.20 -2.71
N GLY A 182 24.65 -11.33 -2.39
CA GLY A 182 26.06 -11.55 -2.72
C GLY A 182 26.39 -11.27 -4.19
N PHE A 183 27.70 -11.23 -4.51
CA PHE A 183 28.22 -10.97 -5.87
C PHE A 183 27.66 -9.70 -6.54
N GLY A 184 27.32 -8.67 -5.75
CA GLY A 184 26.73 -7.43 -6.25
C GLY A 184 25.28 -7.53 -6.71
N ARG A 185 24.64 -8.71 -6.60
CA ARG A 185 23.22 -8.90 -6.94
C ARG A 185 22.33 -8.27 -5.88
N ARG A 186 21.40 -7.43 -6.34
CA ARG A 186 20.40 -6.75 -5.53
C ARG A 186 19.01 -7.07 -6.06
N GLU A 187 18.09 -7.38 -5.16
CA GLU A 187 16.71 -7.72 -5.52
C GLU A 187 15.73 -6.83 -4.75
N PRO A 188 14.72 -6.26 -5.40
CA PRO A 188 13.71 -5.46 -4.71
C PRO A 188 12.90 -6.34 -3.76
N ALA A 189 12.73 -5.88 -2.52
CA ALA A 189 11.96 -6.56 -1.48
C ALA A 189 10.51 -6.07 -1.38
N ASN A 190 10.24 -4.84 -1.82
CA ASN A 190 8.96 -4.15 -1.66
C ASN A 190 8.64 -3.22 -2.86
N VAL A 191 9.19 -3.51 -4.03
CA VAL A 191 8.86 -2.83 -5.29
C VAL A 191 8.47 -3.88 -6.30
N SER A 192 7.17 -4.06 -6.46
CA SER A 192 6.57 -5.12 -7.29
C SER A 192 5.79 -4.54 -8.49
N THR A 193 5.83 -3.22 -8.69
CA THR A 193 5.09 -2.51 -9.73
C THR A 193 6.00 -1.68 -10.63
N ASP A 194 5.55 -1.41 -11.85
CA ASP A 194 6.27 -0.57 -12.83
C ASP A 194 6.35 0.92 -12.42
N GLN A 195 5.75 1.30 -11.29
CA GLN A 195 5.83 2.65 -10.74
C GLN A 195 7.16 2.92 -10.04
N GLY A 196 7.99 1.90 -9.76
CA GLY A 196 9.29 2.05 -9.11
C GLY A 196 9.24 2.58 -7.67
N LYS A 197 8.04 2.66 -7.09
CA LYS A 197 7.79 3.08 -5.71
C LYS A 197 7.62 1.86 -4.80
N ALA A 198 7.85 2.06 -3.51
CA ALA A 198 7.49 1.06 -2.52
C ALA A 198 6.00 0.71 -2.59
N ASP A 199 5.68 -0.58 -2.54
CA ASP A 199 4.33 -1.12 -2.76
C ASP A 199 3.30 -0.55 -1.78
N LEU A 200 3.71 -0.20 -0.56
CA LEU A 200 2.85 0.46 0.41
C LEU A 200 2.37 1.82 -0.11
N LEU A 201 3.26 2.65 -0.66
CA LEU A 201 2.88 3.98 -1.13
C LEU A 201 1.90 3.90 -2.30
N VAL A 202 2.15 2.97 -3.24
CA VAL A 202 1.24 2.69 -4.36
C VAL A 202 -0.14 2.25 -3.84
N SER A 203 -0.17 1.38 -2.84
CA SER A 203 -1.42 0.88 -2.24
C SER A 203 -2.19 1.99 -1.51
N LEU A 204 -1.50 2.88 -0.81
CA LEU A 204 -2.12 4.02 -0.13
C LEU A 204 -2.65 5.06 -1.11
N ASP A 205 -1.96 5.29 -2.23
CA ASP A 205 -2.43 6.20 -3.30
C ASP A 205 -3.75 5.69 -3.87
N ARG A 206 -3.83 4.38 -4.12
CA ARG A 206 -5.07 3.72 -4.57
C ARG A 206 -6.17 3.78 -3.52
N LEU A 207 -5.86 3.52 -2.25
CA LEU A 207 -6.84 3.61 -1.15
C LEU A 207 -7.47 5.01 -1.08
N GLN A 208 -6.68 6.08 -1.22
CA GLN A 208 -7.18 7.44 -1.22
C GLN A 208 -8.07 7.74 -2.44
N ALA A 209 -7.72 7.20 -3.60
CA ALA A 209 -8.47 7.40 -4.83
C ALA A 209 -9.80 6.62 -4.84
N GLU A 210 -9.80 5.38 -4.35
CA GLU A 210 -10.97 4.49 -4.43
C GLU A 210 -11.94 4.68 -3.26
N LEU A 211 -11.41 4.90 -2.04
CA LEU A 211 -12.20 4.97 -0.81
C LEU A 211 -11.98 6.31 -0.07
N PRO A 212 -12.43 7.44 -0.66
CA PRO A 212 -12.14 8.78 -0.14
C PRO A 212 -12.78 9.07 1.24
N ALA A 213 -13.73 8.24 1.67
CA ALA A 213 -14.39 8.35 2.98
C ALA A 213 -13.61 7.65 4.12
N VAL A 214 -12.59 6.84 3.82
CA VAL A 214 -11.80 6.14 4.83
C VAL A 214 -11.00 7.14 5.67
N ARG A 215 -11.02 6.94 6.98
CA ARG A 215 -10.33 7.78 7.98
C ARG A 215 -9.52 6.97 8.98
N SER A 216 -9.73 5.66 9.08
CA SER A 216 -9.05 4.79 10.05
C SER A 216 -8.41 3.59 9.36
N VAL A 217 -7.18 3.25 9.71
CA VAL A 217 -6.48 2.07 9.20
C VAL A 217 -6.00 1.23 10.38
N ASN A 218 -6.46 -0.02 10.43
CA ASN A 218 -5.89 -1.03 11.32
C ASN A 218 -4.63 -1.57 10.65
N LEU A 219 -3.47 -1.16 11.16
CA LEU A 219 -2.17 -1.61 10.67
C LEU A 219 -1.87 -2.97 11.28
N VAL A 220 -2.10 -4.04 10.51
CA VAL A 220 -1.86 -5.42 10.95
C VAL A 220 -0.36 -5.69 10.95
N VAL A 221 0.19 -6.17 12.06
CA VAL A 221 1.61 -6.56 12.15
C VAL A 221 1.71 -7.94 12.77
N CYS A 222 2.23 -8.89 11.98
CA CYS A 222 2.19 -10.30 12.31
C CYS A 222 3.40 -10.79 13.12
N TRP A 223 3.10 -11.54 14.17
CA TRP A 223 4.04 -12.23 15.07
C TRP A 223 3.69 -13.72 15.12
N PHE A 224 4.59 -14.55 15.64
CA PHE A 224 4.42 -16.00 15.60
C PHE A 224 4.31 -16.62 16.98
N GLY A 225 3.32 -17.48 17.17
CA GLY A 225 3.12 -18.31 18.36
C GLY A 225 3.35 -19.78 18.04
N ASP A 226 3.97 -20.51 18.97
CA ASP A 226 4.42 -21.89 18.77
C ASP A 226 3.72 -22.94 19.63
N ASP A 227 2.82 -22.55 20.55
CA ASP A 227 2.02 -23.48 21.36
C ASP A 227 0.60 -22.95 21.60
N LEU A 228 -0.41 -23.82 21.71
CA LEU A 228 -1.77 -23.45 22.12
C LEU A 228 -1.91 -23.28 23.64
N ARG A 229 -0.93 -23.67 24.45
CA ARG A 229 -0.94 -23.53 25.91
C ARG A 229 -0.23 -22.25 26.30
N MET A 230 -0.91 -21.33 26.96
CA MET A 230 -0.38 -19.99 27.25
C MET A 230 0.86 -20.01 28.15
N ASP A 231 1.02 -21.02 29.02
CA ASP A 231 2.19 -21.19 29.88
C ASP A 231 3.44 -21.67 29.13
N ARG A 232 3.28 -22.17 27.90
CA ARG A 232 4.36 -22.67 27.02
C ARG A 232 4.51 -21.86 25.73
N CYS A 233 3.45 -21.19 25.30
CA CYS A 233 3.41 -20.42 24.07
C CYS A 233 4.37 -19.25 24.16
N THR A 234 5.26 -19.16 23.20
CA THR A 234 6.11 -17.99 23.03
C THR A 234 5.67 -17.21 21.81
N ILE A 235 5.44 -15.91 21.99
CA ILE A 235 5.19 -14.99 20.87
C ILE A 235 6.50 -14.30 20.49
N ARG A 236 6.94 -14.47 19.24
CA ARG A 236 8.22 -13.92 18.75
C ARG A 236 8.16 -13.49 17.29
N PRO A 237 9.01 -12.55 16.86
CA PRO A 237 9.16 -12.25 15.45
C PRO A 237 9.97 -13.34 14.75
N LYS A 238 9.69 -13.55 13.46
CA LYS A 238 10.41 -14.53 12.62
C LYS A 238 10.75 -13.94 11.26
N VAL A 239 11.76 -14.53 10.62
CA VAL A 239 12.23 -14.18 9.28
C VAL A 239 11.88 -15.28 8.28
N GLU A 240 11.83 -14.97 7.00
CA GLU A 240 11.63 -15.94 5.92
C GLU A 240 12.91 -16.73 5.63
N GLN A 241 14.06 -16.12 5.92
CA GLN A 241 15.40 -16.59 5.60
C GLN A 241 16.45 -15.79 6.40
N ARG A 242 17.66 -16.32 6.58
CA ARG A 242 18.72 -15.68 7.39
C ARG A 242 19.91 -15.16 6.60
N GLU A 243 19.97 -15.45 5.30
CA GLU A 243 21.15 -15.25 4.45
C GLU A 243 21.27 -13.84 3.86
N ALA A 244 20.19 -13.29 3.33
CA ALA A 244 20.16 -12.01 2.65
C ALA A 244 19.53 -10.93 3.53
N ASP A 245 20.09 -9.73 3.53
CA ASP A 245 19.53 -8.60 4.27
C ASP A 245 19.63 -7.32 3.46
N ALA A 246 18.95 -6.26 3.91
CA ALA A 246 18.98 -4.95 3.28
C ALA A 246 19.96 -4.02 4.02
N PRO A 247 21.13 -3.66 3.42
CA PRO A 247 22.11 -2.82 4.10
C PRO A 247 21.57 -1.44 4.54
N ALA A 248 20.65 -0.88 3.75
CA ALA A 248 20.03 0.43 4.04
C ALA A 248 18.90 0.35 5.08
N MET A 249 18.36 -0.84 5.35
CA MET A 249 17.32 -1.10 6.34
C MET A 249 17.48 -2.52 6.90
N PRO A 250 18.50 -2.80 7.75
CA PRO A 250 18.73 -4.16 8.24
C PRO A 250 17.51 -4.69 8.99
N TRP A 251 17.16 -5.95 8.80
CA TRP A 251 16.00 -6.50 9.49
C TRP A 251 16.23 -6.54 11.00
N ARG A 252 15.37 -5.82 11.73
CA ARG A 252 15.33 -5.80 13.20
C ARG A 252 13.91 -5.64 13.72
N VAL A 253 13.57 -6.43 14.73
CA VAL A 253 12.30 -6.35 15.45
C VAL A 253 12.54 -6.47 16.94
N SER A 254 12.16 -5.45 17.70
CA SER A 254 12.36 -5.36 19.15
C SER A 254 13.80 -5.68 19.59
N GLY A 255 14.79 -5.20 18.83
CA GLY A 255 16.22 -5.42 19.08
C GLY A 255 16.79 -6.74 18.55
N LEU A 256 15.94 -7.69 18.14
CA LEU A 256 16.37 -8.96 17.56
C LEU A 256 16.91 -8.75 16.14
N SER A 257 18.08 -9.30 15.82
CA SER A 257 18.65 -9.27 14.47
C SER A 257 18.16 -10.46 13.63
N ARG A 258 18.26 -10.36 12.30
CA ARG A 258 17.96 -11.47 11.37
C ARG A 258 18.66 -12.77 11.75
N ALA A 259 19.96 -12.70 12.03
CA ALA A 259 20.76 -13.87 12.36
C ALA A 259 20.29 -14.58 13.64
N ALA A 260 19.73 -13.84 14.60
CA ALA A 260 19.22 -14.38 15.86
C ALA A 260 17.74 -14.81 15.77
N ALA A 261 16.99 -14.32 14.78
CA ALA A 261 15.57 -14.61 14.61
C ALA A 261 15.33 -16.02 14.08
N GLN A 262 14.28 -16.71 14.53
CA GLN A 262 13.88 -17.99 13.96
C GLN A 262 13.31 -17.81 12.56
N GLU A 263 13.50 -18.80 11.70
CA GLU A 263 12.78 -18.85 10.43
C GLU A 263 11.32 -19.27 10.66
N VAL A 264 10.42 -18.73 9.83
CA VAL A 264 9.06 -19.25 9.69
C VAL A 264 9.11 -20.69 9.15
N PRO A 265 8.11 -21.53 9.48
CA PRO A 265 8.06 -22.88 8.95
C PRO A 265 8.06 -22.91 7.42
N ARG A 266 8.59 -23.99 6.86
CA ARG A 266 8.63 -24.23 5.43
C ARG A 266 7.78 -25.44 5.05
N GLN A 267 7.13 -25.36 3.90
CA GLN A 267 6.44 -26.47 3.25
C GLN A 267 6.86 -26.46 1.77
N ASP A 268 7.26 -27.62 1.24
CA ASP A 268 7.71 -27.78 -0.14
C ASP A 268 8.81 -26.76 -0.55
N GLY A 269 9.74 -26.49 0.37
CA GLY A 269 10.86 -25.55 0.19
C GLY A 269 10.50 -24.07 0.31
N ARG A 270 9.22 -23.72 0.49
CA ARG A 270 8.75 -22.33 0.59
C ARG A 270 8.33 -21.96 2.01
N PRO A 271 8.56 -20.71 2.44
CA PRO A 271 7.96 -20.18 3.67
C PRO A 271 6.43 -20.34 3.64
N VAL A 272 5.86 -20.84 4.73
CA VAL A 272 4.39 -20.93 4.90
C VAL A 272 3.77 -19.54 5.07
N TYR A 273 4.50 -18.63 5.71
CA TYR A 273 4.13 -17.24 5.95
C TYR A 273 5.22 -16.29 5.45
N GLY A 274 4.87 -15.03 5.22
CA GLY A 274 5.87 -13.97 5.18
C GLY A 274 6.41 -13.68 6.59
N GLY A 275 7.60 -13.10 6.68
CA GLY A 275 8.25 -12.76 7.96
C GLY A 275 7.57 -11.62 8.69
N THR A 276 7.96 -11.37 9.94
CA THR A 276 7.50 -10.20 10.70
C THR A 276 8.08 -8.92 10.07
N PRO A 277 7.25 -7.89 9.78
CA PRO A 277 7.76 -6.60 9.31
C PRO A 277 8.77 -5.98 10.27
N THR A 278 9.83 -5.34 9.74
CA THR A 278 10.81 -4.65 10.60
C THR A 278 10.17 -3.50 11.38
N ASP A 279 10.72 -3.17 12.56
CA ASP A 279 10.27 -2.01 13.33
C ASP A 279 10.33 -0.72 12.50
N GLN A 280 11.40 -0.58 11.69
CA GLN A 280 11.58 0.59 10.82
C GLN A 280 10.46 0.70 9.78
N SER A 281 10.11 -0.40 9.10
CA SER A 281 9.03 -0.42 8.11
C SER A 281 7.67 -0.10 8.73
N VAL A 282 7.39 -0.60 9.94
CA VAL A 282 6.16 -0.29 10.68
C VAL A 282 6.10 1.21 11.03
N ILE A 283 7.21 1.80 11.48
CA ILE A 283 7.29 3.23 11.80
C ILE A 283 7.06 4.09 10.54
N GLU A 284 7.68 3.72 9.42
CA GLU A 284 7.47 4.38 8.13
C GLU A 284 6.00 4.34 7.71
N ALA A 285 5.36 3.16 7.78
CA ALA A 285 3.94 3.02 7.46
C ALA A 285 3.04 3.90 8.34
N ILE A 286 3.27 3.92 9.66
CA ILE A 286 2.51 4.77 10.58
C ILE A 286 2.66 6.25 10.21
N ARG A 287 3.89 6.69 9.90
CA ARG A 287 4.16 8.07 9.49
C ARG A 287 3.47 8.43 8.18
N ALA A 288 3.57 7.57 7.16
CA ALA A 288 2.93 7.80 5.86
C ALA A 288 1.40 7.83 5.97
N LEU A 289 0.80 6.93 6.75
CA LEU A 289 -0.63 6.93 7.01
C LEU A 289 -1.09 8.22 7.71
N ARG A 290 -0.36 8.65 8.75
CA ARG A 290 -0.67 9.90 9.47
C ARG A 290 -0.50 11.14 8.59
N ALA A 291 0.53 11.19 7.76
CA ALA A 291 0.76 12.28 6.82
C ALA A 291 -0.39 12.44 5.82
N ARG A 292 -1.09 11.34 5.50
CA ARG A 292 -2.29 11.31 4.66
C ARG A 292 -3.59 11.58 5.41
N GLY A 293 -3.53 11.85 6.72
CA GLY A 293 -4.69 12.16 7.56
C GLY A 293 -5.42 10.94 8.14
N TYR A 294 -4.85 9.73 8.04
CA TYR A 294 -5.47 8.54 8.62
C TYR A 294 -5.18 8.40 10.12
N ARG A 295 -6.21 8.01 10.88
CA ARG A 295 -6.04 7.45 12.22
C ARG A 295 -5.49 6.03 12.10
N VAL A 296 -4.35 5.78 12.72
CA VAL A 296 -3.71 4.46 12.70
C VAL A 296 -3.97 3.72 13.99
N VAL A 297 -4.53 2.52 13.89
CA VAL A 297 -4.65 1.57 15.00
C VAL A 297 -3.62 0.48 14.78
N PHE A 298 -2.62 0.42 15.66
CA PHE A 298 -1.66 -0.70 15.62
C PHE A 298 -2.38 -1.98 16.05
N TYR A 299 -2.38 -2.98 15.17
CA TYR A 299 -3.11 -4.22 15.36
C TYR A 299 -2.16 -5.41 15.29
N PRO A 300 -1.65 -5.88 16.44
CA PRO A 300 -0.83 -7.07 16.45
C PRO A 300 -1.64 -8.31 16.13
N PHE A 301 -1.08 -9.18 15.29
CA PHE A 301 -1.75 -10.41 14.85
C PHE A 301 -0.83 -11.60 15.04
N ILE A 302 -1.33 -12.67 15.65
CA ILE A 302 -0.53 -13.88 15.92
C ILE A 302 -0.86 -14.93 14.86
N LEU A 303 0.16 -15.38 14.15
CA LEU A 303 0.13 -16.56 13.29
C LEU A 303 0.69 -17.73 14.08
N MET A 304 -0.02 -18.86 14.07
CA MET A 304 0.42 -20.06 14.77
C MET A 304 1.24 -20.93 13.83
N ASP A 305 2.34 -21.51 14.30
CA ASP A 305 3.35 -22.10 13.43
C ASP A 305 3.63 -23.60 13.65
N GLN A 306 2.73 -24.27 14.39
CA GLN A 306 2.74 -25.72 14.53
C GLN A 306 2.52 -26.39 13.17
N MET A 307 3.46 -27.22 12.74
CA MET A 307 3.35 -27.99 11.50
C MET A 307 2.71 -29.37 11.74
N PRO A 308 2.21 -30.05 10.68
CA PRO A 308 1.73 -31.42 10.79
C PRO A 308 2.79 -32.35 11.41
N GLY A 309 2.36 -33.19 12.36
CA GLY A 309 3.25 -34.13 13.04
C GLY A 309 4.06 -33.55 14.21
N ASN A 310 3.75 -32.33 14.67
CA ASN A 310 4.33 -31.80 15.92
C ASN A 310 3.99 -32.69 17.12
N THR A 311 4.81 -32.64 18.17
CA THR A 311 4.68 -33.48 19.38
C THR A 311 4.19 -32.70 20.59
N LEU A 312 3.60 -31.51 20.38
CA LEU A 312 3.12 -30.66 21.47
C LEU A 312 1.87 -31.29 22.10
N PRO A 313 1.77 -31.38 23.43
CA PRO A 313 0.53 -31.77 24.09
C PRO A 313 -0.62 -30.83 23.71
N ASP A 314 -1.75 -31.40 23.30
CA ASP A 314 -2.93 -30.63 22.93
C ASP A 314 -3.79 -30.34 24.18
N PRO A 315 -3.94 -29.05 24.57
CA PRO A 315 -4.70 -28.70 25.77
C PRO A 315 -6.19 -29.05 25.70
N TYR A 316 -6.75 -29.24 24.51
CA TYR A 316 -8.17 -29.55 24.31
C TYR A 316 -8.45 -31.05 24.33
N THR A 317 -7.53 -31.88 23.84
CA THR A 317 -7.74 -33.33 23.72
C THR A 317 -6.96 -34.14 24.76
N GLY A 318 -5.90 -33.57 25.33
CA GLY A 318 -4.94 -34.25 26.21
C GLY A 318 -3.98 -35.20 25.47
N GLY A 319 -4.11 -35.33 24.15
CA GLY A 319 -3.24 -36.14 23.31
C GLY A 319 -1.94 -35.43 22.94
N ILE A 320 -1.08 -36.13 22.20
CA ILE A 320 0.12 -35.56 21.59
C ILE A 320 -0.20 -35.11 20.16
N GLY A 321 0.24 -33.90 19.82
CA GLY A 321 0.06 -33.28 18.52
C GLY A 321 -1.04 -32.23 18.53
N GLN A 322 -0.65 -30.96 18.54
CA GLN A 322 -1.58 -29.86 18.33
C GLN A 322 -2.00 -29.78 16.84
N PRO A 323 -3.19 -29.24 16.53
CA PRO A 323 -3.60 -29.03 15.14
C PRO A 323 -2.55 -28.18 14.38
N ALA A 324 -2.38 -28.46 13.08
CA ALA A 324 -1.45 -27.69 12.25
C ALA A 324 -1.99 -26.29 11.95
N LEU A 325 -1.13 -25.27 12.04
CA LEU A 325 -1.41 -23.85 11.78
C LEU A 325 -2.75 -23.39 12.40
N PRO A 326 -2.99 -23.66 13.70
CA PRO A 326 -4.29 -23.46 14.32
C PRO A 326 -4.67 -21.98 14.37
N TRP A 327 -5.97 -21.69 14.42
CA TRP A 327 -6.42 -20.34 14.69
C TRP A 327 -5.94 -19.88 16.09
N ARG A 328 -5.25 -18.73 16.15
CA ARG A 328 -4.70 -18.14 17.40
C ARG A 328 -5.72 -18.00 18.55
N GLY A 329 -7.01 -17.87 18.25
CA GLY A 329 -8.05 -17.82 19.27
C GLY A 329 -8.26 -19.13 20.03
N ARG A 330 -7.54 -20.19 19.65
CA ARG A 330 -7.42 -21.45 20.37
C ARG A 330 -6.29 -21.45 21.40
N ILE A 331 -5.52 -20.37 21.56
CA ILE A 331 -4.59 -20.27 22.70
C ILE A 331 -5.43 -20.29 23.97
N THR A 332 -5.09 -21.18 24.90
CA THR A 332 -5.83 -21.45 26.13
C THR A 332 -4.89 -21.75 27.29
N LEU A 333 -5.43 -22.15 28.44
CA LEU A 333 -4.66 -22.51 29.62
C LEU A 333 -3.80 -23.77 29.36
N SER A 334 -2.91 -24.11 30.28
CA SER A 334 -2.10 -25.34 30.21
C SER A 334 -2.94 -26.59 29.90
N VAL A 335 -4.19 -26.61 30.39
CA VAL A 335 -5.26 -27.55 30.03
C VAL A 335 -6.56 -26.76 29.82
N ALA A 336 -7.23 -26.96 28.68
CA ALA A 336 -8.37 -26.14 28.26
C ALA A 336 -9.55 -26.20 29.26
N PRO A 337 -10.35 -25.13 29.39
CA PRO A 337 -11.57 -25.12 30.20
C PRO A 337 -12.49 -26.33 29.93
N GLY A 338 -13.08 -26.89 30.99
CA GLY A 338 -13.97 -28.06 30.92
C GLY A 338 -13.26 -29.41 30.81
N ARG A 339 -11.92 -29.45 30.81
CA ARG A 339 -11.12 -30.68 30.84
C ARG A 339 -10.71 -31.05 32.27
N PRO A 340 -10.57 -32.35 32.60
CA PRO A 340 -9.99 -32.78 33.87
C PRO A 340 -8.59 -32.19 34.07
N GLY A 341 -8.33 -31.59 35.23
CA GLY A 341 -7.06 -30.94 35.54
C GLY A 341 -6.88 -29.54 34.95
N SER A 342 -7.93 -28.94 34.36
CA SER A 342 -7.88 -27.54 33.92
C SER A 342 -7.70 -26.58 35.10
N PRO A 343 -6.82 -25.57 34.99
CA PRO A 343 -6.69 -24.53 36.00
C PRO A 343 -7.80 -23.48 35.90
N ASP A 344 -8.77 -23.62 35.00
CA ASP A 344 -9.86 -22.67 34.80
C ASP A 344 -10.61 -22.37 36.11
N GLY A 345 -10.90 -21.09 36.34
CA GLY A 345 -11.51 -20.60 37.58
C GLY A 345 -10.60 -20.61 38.81
N THR A 346 -9.30 -20.86 38.68
CA THR A 346 -8.33 -20.87 39.80
C THR A 346 -7.29 -19.76 39.70
N ALA A 347 -6.57 -19.50 40.80
CA ALA A 347 -5.44 -18.57 40.83
C ALA A 347 -4.29 -19.00 39.87
N ALA A 348 -4.18 -20.29 39.54
CA ALA A 348 -3.20 -20.75 38.56
C ALA A 348 -3.52 -20.23 37.15
N ALA A 349 -4.80 -20.16 36.76
CA ALA A 349 -5.18 -19.57 35.48
C ALA A 349 -4.83 -18.08 35.41
N GLU A 350 -5.04 -17.32 36.50
CA GLU A 350 -4.61 -15.93 36.57
C GLU A 350 -3.09 -15.79 36.39
N ALA A 351 -2.32 -16.66 37.03
CA ALA A 351 -0.86 -16.67 36.90
C ALA A 351 -0.39 -17.01 35.48
N GLU A 352 -1.03 -17.98 34.81
CA GLU A 352 -0.73 -18.34 33.42
C GLU A 352 -1.02 -17.17 32.46
N VAL A 353 -2.19 -16.52 32.62
CA VAL A 353 -2.56 -15.33 31.83
C VAL A 353 -1.57 -14.20 32.08
N ALA A 354 -1.24 -13.92 33.34
CA ALA A 354 -0.29 -12.88 33.70
C ALA A 354 1.12 -13.15 33.15
N ALA A 355 1.56 -14.40 33.14
CA ALA A 355 2.85 -14.79 32.55
C ALA A 355 2.86 -14.60 31.03
N PHE A 356 1.78 -15.00 30.34
CA PHE A 356 1.67 -14.91 28.88
C PHE A 356 1.68 -13.46 28.38
N PHE A 357 0.92 -12.56 29.01
CA PHE A 357 0.90 -11.14 28.64
C PHE A 357 2.07 -10.33 29.24
N GLY A 358 2.76 -10.90 30.24
CA GLY A 358 3.79 -10.23 31.04
C GLY A 358 3.22 -9.24 32.07
N GLY A 359 4.01 -8.96 33.13
CA GLY A 359 3.70 -7.92 34.13
C GLY A 359 3.91 -6.48 33.60
N PRO A 360 3.37 -5.45 34.30
CA PRO A 360 3.51 -4.04 33.92
C PRO A 360 4.95 -3.56 34.12
N GLY A 361 5.72 -3.43 33.05
CA GLY A 361 7.10 -2.92 33.07
C GLY A 361 7.58 -2.55 31.67
N PRO A 362 8.68 -1.77 31.54
CA PRO A 362 9.25 -1.40 30.25
C PRO A 362 9.68 -2.63 29.44
N ILE A 363 9.60 -2.54 28.11
CA ILE A 363 9.90 -3.62 27.16
C ILE A 363 11.41 -3.93 27.22
N THR A 364 11.80 -5.04 27.85
CA THR A 364 13.20 -5.51 27.96
C THR A 364 13.46 -6.83 27.22
N SER A 365 12.45 -7.38 26.53
CA SER A 365 12.50 -8.68 25.85
C SER A 365 11.78 -8.59 24.49
N PRO A 366 12.24 -9.29 23.44
CA PRO A 366 11.63 -9.28 22.10
C PRO A 366 10.30 -10.03 22.02
N VAL A 367 9.55 -10.11 23.13
CA VAL A 367 8.23 -10.71 23.26
C VAL A 367 7.23 -9.56 23.38
N MET A 368 6.21 -9.56 22.53
CA MET A 368 5.16 -8.55 22.55
C MET A 368 4.45 -8.52 23.91
N ARG A 369 4.48 -7.37 24.58
CA ARG A 369 3.78 -7.11 25.85
C ARG A 369 2.79 -5.95 25.71
N ARG A 370 1.79 -5.93 26.59
CA ARG A 370 0.64 -5.03 26.61
C ARG A 370 1.03 -3.54 26.42
N ALA A 371 0.33 -2.85 25.53
CA ALA A 371 0.27 -1.39 25.54
C ALA A 371 -0.67 -0.94 26.68
N SER A 372 -0.24 0.03 27.49
CA SER A 372 -1.06 0.59 28.57
C SER A 372 -2.43 1.02 28.04
N PRO A 373 -3.54 0.71 28.75
CA PRO A 373 -4.84 1.21 28.37
C PRO A 373 -4.82 2.75 28.42
N MET A 374 -5.36 3.38 27.37
CA MET A 374 -5.67 4.81 27.39
C MET A 374 -6.55 5.11 28.61
N PRO A 375 -6.30 6.20 29.36
CA PRO A 375 -7.21 6.59 30.43
C PRO A 375 -8.61 6.81 29.85
N ALA A 376 -9.62 6.29 30.55
CA ALA A 376 -11.01 6.48 30.19
C ALA A 376 -11.32 7.98 30.02
N PRO A 377 -12.18 8.38 29.06
CA PRO A 377 -12.61 9.76 28.95
C PRO A 377 -13.24 10.19 30.28
N ARG A 378 -12.75 11.31 30.82
CA ARG A 378 -13.36 11.94 31.99
C ARG A 378 -14.83 12.19 31.66
N THR A 379 -15.72 11.49 32.36
CA THR A 379 -17.14 11.83 32.39
C THR A 379 -17.24 13.24 32.96
N GLY A 380 -17.78 14.14 32.16
CA GLY A 380 -17.87 15.56 32.48
C GLY A 380 -18.67 15.83 33.74
N ASP A 381 -18.30 16.93 34.40
CA ASP A 381 -19.06 17.60 35.42
C ASP A 381 -20.53 17.75 34.98
N SER A 382 -21.43 17.20 35.78
CA SER A 382 -22.84 17.58 35.74
C SER A 382 -22.96 18.99 36.30
N ALA A 383 -23.32 19.93 35.44
CA ALA A 383 -23.90 21.19 35.87
C ALA A 383 -25.25 20.91 36.56
N ALA A 384 -25.34 21.29 37.82
CA ALA A 384 -26.55 21.77 38.49
C ALA A 384 -26.11 22.88 39.45
#